data_AF-A0A836FKC8-F1
#
_entry.id   AF-A0A836FKC8-F1
#
_cell.length_a   1.000
_cell.length_b   1.000
_cell.length_c   1.000
_cell.angle_alpha   90.00
_cell.angle_beta   90.00
_cell.angle_gamma   90.00
#
_symmetry.space_group_name_H-M   'P 1'
#
loop_
_entity.id
_entity.type
_entity.pdbx_description
1 polymer ?
#
loop_
_entity_poly.entity_id
_entity_poly.type
_entity_poly.pdbx_seq_one_letter_code
_entity_poly.pdbx_strand_id
1 'polypeptide(L)'
;TCRDWFRRFKNNDLELEDKERSGASKKFQDKELEQLLDEDPSQTLSELGKLLQVDESTVSKRLKGLGMIQKQGHWVPYELKPRTTASTAEKKRFSFLHRIVTGDEKWIHYDNLSFLRRSSKMDRFLDSLKRHVVFPTRDSCTARKMRESGL
;
A
#
# COMPACT_ATOMS: atom_id res chain seq x y z
N THR A 1 18.07 20.03 34.48
CA THR A 1 18.67 21.27 35.02
C THR A 1 20.19 21.11 35.14
N CYS A 2 20.99 22.17 35.38
CA CYS A 2 22.46 22.05 35.52
C CYS A 2 22.90 20.95 36.51
N ARG A 3 22.11 20.75 37.57
CA ARG A 3 22.34 19.72 38.60
C ARG A 3 22.17 18.30 38.07
N ASP A 4 21.27 18.08 37.11
CA ASP A 4 21.04 16.76 36.50
C ASP A 4 22.12 16.43 35.47
N TRP A 5 22.57 17.42 34.70
CA TRP A 5 23.69 17.28 33.77
C TRP A 5 25.00 16.97 34.52
N PHE A 6 25.26 17.67 35.62
CA PHE A 6 26.45 17.40 36.44
C PHE A 6 26.44 15.98 37.04
N ARG A 7 25.26 15.46 37.39
CA ARG A 7 25.07 14.09 37.88
C ARG A 7 25.32 13.05 36.78
N ARG A 8 24.82 13.28 35.56
CA ARG A 8 25.09 12.43 34.39
C ARG A 8 26.59 12.38 34.08
N PHE A 9 27.23 13.54 34.05
CA PHE A 9 28.66 13.66 33.81
C PHE A 9 29.51 12.92 34.86
N LYS A 10 29.12 12.99 36.14
CA LYS A 10 29.77 12.21 37.23
C LYS A 10 29.63 10.70 37.07
N ASN A 11 28.59 10.25 36.39
CA ASN A 11 28.34 8.83 36.10
C ASN A 11 29.00 8.37 34.78
N ASN A 12 29.87 9.18 34.16
CA ASN A 12 30.45 8.96 32.83
C ASN A 12 29.41 8.78 31.70
N ASP A 13 28.18 9.25 31.90
CA ASP A 13 27.14 9.27 30.86
C ASP A 13 27.35 10.53 29.98
N LEU A 14 28.14 10.35 28.91
CA LEU A 14 28.51 11.40 27.95
C LEU A 14 27.51 11.53 26.79
N GLU A 15 26.42 10.76 26.80
CA GLU A 15 25.36 10.92 25.81
C GLU A 15 24.66 12.27 26.00
N LEU A 16 24.88 13.15 25.03
CA LEU A 16 24.21 14.45 24.91
C LEU A 16 22.79 14.33 24.33
N GLU A 17 22.45 13.16 23.77
CA GLU A 17 21.12 12.86 23.24
C GLU A 17 20.08 12.79 24.37
N ASP A 18 18.89 13.31 24.08
CA ASP A 18 17.76 13.17 24.99
C ASP A 18 17.32 11.69 25.02
N LYS A 19 17.16 11.14 26.22
CA LYS A 19 16.61 9.80 26.39
C LYS A 19 15.20 9.77 25.80
N GLU A 20 14.83 8.63 25.22
CA GLU A 20 13.52 8.46 24.60
C GLU A 20 12.43 8.88 25.59
N ARG A 21 11.73 9.97 25.25
CA ARG A 21 10.64 10.47 26.08
C ARG A 21 9.50 9.47 25.99
N SER A 22 8.90 9.13 27.13
CA SER A 22 7.64 8.39 27.16
C SER A 22 6.58 9.19 26.41
N GLY A 23 6.38 8.87 25.14
CA GLY A 23 5.40 9.53 24.28
C GLY A 23 3.96 9.23 24.73
N ALA A 24 3.00 9.85 24.06
CA ALA A 24 1.59 9.54 24.27
C ALA A 24 1.32 8.05 23.98
N SER A 25 0.49 7.42 24.82
CA SER A 25 0.09 6.03 24.63
C SER A 25 -0.56 5.83 23.25
N LYS A 26 -0.21 4.73 22.58
CA LYS A 26 -0.82 4.36 21.30
C LYS A 26 -2.30 4.03 21.56
N LYS A 27 -3.22 4.69 20.83
CA LYS A 27 -4.68 4.47 20.96
C LYS A 27 -5.15 3.10 20.45
N PHE A 28 -4.43 2.51 19.50
CA PHE A 28 -4.71 1.17 18.95
C PHE A 28 -3.39 0.48 18.58
N GLN A 29 -3.42 -0.86 18.48
CA GLN A 29 -2.24 -1.67 18.18
C GLN A 29 -2.04 -1.78 16.66
N ASP A 30 -0.79 -1.72 16.21
CA ASP A 30 -0.46 -1.79 14.77
C ASP A 30 -0.91 -3.15 14.17
N LYS A 31 -0.94 -4.22 14.98
CA LYS A 31 -1.44 -5.56 14.59
C LYS A 31 -2.92 -5.61 14.23
N GLU A 32 -3.75 -4.82 14.92
CA GLU A 32 -5.19 -4.79 14.69
C GLU A 32 -5.52 -4.13 13.34
N LEU A 33 -4.77 -3.07 13.01
CA LEU A 33 -4.85 -2.42 11.70
C LEU A 33 -4.37 -3.34 10.57
N GLU A 34 -3.31 -4.12 10.80
CA GLU A 34 -2.85 -5.12 9.82
C GLU A 34 -3.91 -6.20 9.55
N GLN A 35 -4.58 -6.70 10.59
CA GLN A 35 -5.64 -7.72 10.45
C GLN A 35 -6.82 -7.22 9.61
N LEU A 36 -7.26 -5.97 9.81
CA LEU A 36 -8.34 -5.38 9.01
C LEU A 36 -7.95 -5.25 7.53
N LEU A 37 -6.68 -4.93 7.25
CA LEU A 37 -6.15 -4.84 5.88
C LEU A 37 -5.92 -6.21 5.23
N ASP A 38 -5.67 -7.25 6.02
CA ASP A 38 -5.59 -8.63 5.53
C ASP A 38 -6.97 -9.16 5.10
N GLU A 39 -8.03 -8.77 5.81
CA GLU A 39 -9.40 -9.14 5.47
C GLU A 39 -9.92 -8.40 4.22
N ASP A 40 -9.79 -7.08 4.18
CA ASP A 40 -10.13 -6.28 3.01
C ASP A 40 -9.11 -5.15 2.78
N PRO A 41 -8.20 -5.29 1.81
CA PRO A 41 -7.18 -4.28 1.54
C PRO A 41 -7.75 -3.05 0.81
N SER A 42 -9.03 -3.06 0.42
CA SER A 42 -9.69 -1.99 -0.35
C SER A 42 -10.52 -1.01 0.50
N GLN A 43 -10.48 -1.17 1.83
CA GLN A 43 -11.19 -0.32 2.78
C GLN A 43 -10.74 1.13 2.73
N THR A 44 -11.70 2.04 2.97
CA THR A 44 -11.40 3.48 3.04
C THR A 44 -10.89 3.89 4.43
N LEU A 45 -10.14 5.00 4.49
CA LEU A 45 -9.64 5.52 5.77
C LEU A 45 -10.77 5.88 6.75
N SER A 46 -11.92 6.32 6.24
CA SER A 46 -13.09 6.66 7.06
C SER A 46 -13.72 5.42 7.69
N GLU A 47 -13.81 4.32 6.95
CA GLU A 47 -14.33 3.03 7.47
C GLU A 47 -13.40 2.46 8.54
N LEU A 48 -12.08 2.46 8.28
CA LEU A 48 -11.07 2.07 9.27
C LEU A 48 -11.13 2.94 10.54
N GLY A 49 -11.32 4.25 10.38
CA GLY A 49 -11.47 5.17 11.51
C GLY A 49 -12.71 4.88 12.35
N LYS A 50 -13.84 4.56 11.71
CA LYS A 50 -15.07 4.16 12.41
C LYS A 50 -14.91 2.84 13.16
N LEU A 51 -14.29 1.83 12.54
CA LEU A 51 -14.06 0.52 13.14
C LEU A 51 -13.14 0.63 14.36
N LEU A 52 -12.06 1.39 14.25
CA LEU A 52 -11.07 1.57 15.32
C LEU A 52 -11.45 2.69 16.31
N GLN A 53 -12.58 3.37 16.12
CA GLN A 53 -13.00 4.57 16.88
C GLN A 53 -11.92 5.66 16.96
N VAL A 54 -11.19 5.84 15.86
CA VAL A 54 -10.04 6.73 15.77
C VAL A 54 -10.23 7.69 14.60
N ASP A 55 -9.72 8.90 14.75
CA ASP A 55 -9.75 9.90 13.69
C ASP A 55 -8.97 9.45 12.44
N GLU A 56 -9.50 9.78 11.26
CA GLU A 56 -8.94 9.42 9.95
C GLU A 56 -7.47 9.84 9.81
N SER A 57 -7.11 11.02 10.36
CA SER A 57 -5.74 11.53 10.29
C SER A 57 -4.75 10.66 11.07
N THR A 58 -5.22 10.01 12.13
CA THR A 58 -4.40 9.11 12.94
C THR A 58 -4.17 7.79 12.20
N VAL A 59 -5.21 7.24 11.55
CA VAL A 59 -5.09 6.06 10.69
C VAL A 59 -4.13 6.32 9.53
N SER A 60 -4.25 7.48 8.86
CA SER A 60 -3.35 7.86 7.76
C SER A 60 -1.89 7.96 8.19
N LYS A 61 -1.60 8.59 9.34
CA LYS A 61 -0.24 8.68 9.89
C LYS A 61 0.33 7.30 10.23
N ARG A 62 -0.50 6.41 10.77
CA ARG A 62 -0.10 5.05 11.14
C ARG A 62 0.22 4.20 9.92
N LEU A 63 -0.63 4.24 8.89
CA LEU A 63 -0.36 3.56 7.62
C LEU A 63 0.94 4.02 6.96
N LYS A 64 1.24 5.33 7.01
CA LYS A 64 2.53 5.86 6.55
C LYS A 64 3.71 5.34 7.38
N GLY A 65 3.55 5.27 8.71
CA GLY A 65 4.54 4.70 9.62
C GLY A 65 4.82 3.21 9.36
N LEU A 66 3.80 2.46 8.93
CA LEU A 66 3.92 1.06 8.49
C LEU A 66 4.48 0.90 7.07
N GLY A 67 4.74 2.00 6.36
CA GLY A 67 5.20 1.97 4.98
C GLY A 67 4.16 1.41 4.00
N MET A 68 2.87 1.63 4.30
CA MET A 68 1.76 1.26 3.42
C MET A 68 1.46 2.39 2.43
N ILE A 69 1.16 2.02 1.17
CA ILE A 69 0.87 2.96 0.08
C ILE A 69 -0.46 2.58 -0.58
N GLN A 70 -1.32 3.58 -0.77
CA GLN A 70 -2.55 3.41 -1.54
C GLN A 70 -2.25 3.35 -3.04
N LYS A 71 -2.79 2.34 -3.72
CA LYS A 71 -2.70 2.16 -5.16
C LYS A 71 -4.07 1.88 -5.75
N GLN A 72 -4.31 2.39 -6.96
CA GLN A 72 -5.49 1.99 -7.71
C GLN A 72 -5.38 0.52 -8.11
N GLY A 73 -6.50 -0.19 -8.03
CA GLY A 73 -6.59 -1.57 -8.51
C GLY A 73 -6.25 -1.69 -9.99
N HIS A 74 -5.71 -2.83 -10.40
CA HIS A 74 -5.48 -3.10 -11.81
C HIS A 74 -6.80 -3.41 -12.51
N TRP A 75 -6.99 -2.86 -13.71
CA TRP A 75 -8.16 -3.16 -14.51
C TRP A 75 -8.00 -4.52 -15.18
N VAL A 76 -8.86 -5.48 -14.82
CA VAL A 76 -8.87 -6.81 -15.43
C VAL A 76 -9.97 -6.85 -16.49
N PRO A 77 -9.67 -7.19 -17.75
CA PRO A 77 -10.65 -7.09 -18.85
C PRO A 77 -11.87 -8.03 -18.72
N TYR A 78 -11.74 -9.13 -17.97
CA TYR A 78 -12.81 -10.12 -17.83
C TYR A 78 -12.70 -10.90 -16.51
N GLU A 79 -13.86 -11.27 -15.96
CA GLU A 79 -13.96 -12.18 -14.81
C GLU A 79 -13.80 -13.63 -15.27
N LEU A 80 -12.66 -14.23 -14.95
CA LEU A 80 -12.33 -15.59 -15.35
C LEU A 80 -13.14 -16.63 -14.58
N LYS A 81 -13.89 -17.47 -15.29
CA LYS A 81 -14.54 -18.66 -14.71
C LYS A 81 -13.53 -19.81 -14.60
N PRO A 82 -13.60 -20.65 -13.54
CA PRO A 82 -12.60 -21.70 -13.28
C PRO A 82 -12.44 -22.73 -14.41
N ARG A 83 -13.42 -22.85 -15.31
CA ARG A 83 -13.38 -23.76 -16.47
C ARG A 83 -12.40 -23.32 -17.57
N THR A 84 -11.89 -22.09 -17.54
CA THR A 84 -11.04 -21.50 -18.60
C THR A 84 -9.55 -21.39 -18.25
N THR A 85 -9.16 -21.70 -17.02
CA THR A 85 -7.75 -21.61 -16.58
C THR A 85 -6.86 -22.71 -17.19
N ALA A 86 -7.46 -23.78 -17.72
CA ALA A 86 -6.74 -24.93 -18.26
C ALA A 86 -6.14 -24.72 -19.67
N SER A 87 -6.53 -23.68 -20.41
CA SER A 87 -6.02 -23.47 -21.78
C SER A 87 -4.76 -22.60 -21.85
N THR A 88 -4.33 -22.02 -20.73
CA THR A 88 -3.11 -21.19 -20.67
C THR A 88 -1.92 -22.03 -20.21
N ALA A 89 -1.59 -23.07 -20.98
CA ALA A 89 -0.48 -23.96 -20.66
C ALA A 89 0.55 -24.06 -21.81
N GLU A 90 1.73 -23.51 -21.50
CA GLU A 90 3.09 -23.83 -21.94
C GLU A 90 3.32 -24.53 -23.28
N LYS A 91 3.37 -23.75 -24.38
CA LYS A 91 4.15 -24.14 -25.57
C LYS A 91 5.62 -23.76 -25.38
N LYS A 92 6.34 -24.52 -24.55
CA LYS A 92 7.80 -24.38 -24.42
C LYS A 92 8.48 -24.95 -25.66
N ARG A 93 8.81 -24.06 -26.61
CA ARG A 93 9.96 -24.09 -27.55
C ARG A 93 9.81 -22.93 -28.54
N PHE A 94 10.48 -21.81 -28.27
CA PHE A 94 10.35 -20.53 -28.99
C PHE A 94 11.12 -20.45 -30.33
N SER A 95 11.35 -21.56 -31.04
CA SER A 95 12.05 -21.49 -32.35
C SER A 95 11.18 -20.91 -33.47
N PHE A 96 9.85 -20.91 -33.30
CA PHE A 96 8.89 -20.51 -34.34
C PHE A 96 8.31 -19.09 -34.17
N LEU A 97 8.68 -18.33 -33.12
CA LEU A 97 8.15 -16.98 -32.89
C LEU A 97 8.39 -16.05 -34.09
N HIS A 98 9.54 -16.17 -34.76
CA HIS A 98 9.88 -15.39 -35.96
C HIS A 98 8.93 -15.62 -37.15
N ARG A 99 8.13 -16.70 -37.12
CA ARG A 99 7.19 -17.08 -38.16
C ARG A 99 5.74 -16.67 -37.83
N ILE A 100 5.48 -16.17 -36.63
CA ILE A 100 4.15 -15.71 -36.23
C ILE A 100 3.98 -14.26 -36.71
N VAL A 101 2.96 -14.03 -37.53
CA VAL A 101 2.46 -12.70 -37.84
C VAL A 101 1.14 -12.52 -37.10
N THR A 102 1.10 -11.58 -36.16
CA THR A 102 -0.13 -11.24 -35.41
C THR A 102 -0.81 -10.04 -36.07
N GLY A 103 -2.12 -10.13 -36.25
CA GLY A 103 -2.96 -8.99 -36.62
C GLY A 103 -4.09 -8.85 -35.61
N ASP A 104 -4.16 -7.72 -34.93
CA ASP A 104 -5.30 -7.30 -34.12
C ASP A 104 -5.94 -6.06 -34.74
N GLU A 105 -7.26 -5.96 -34.62
CA GLU A 105 -8.00 -4.79 -35.03
C GLU A 105 -8.20 -3.88 -33.83
N LYS A 106 -7.83 -2.61 -34.00
CA LYS A 106 -7.99 -1.59 -32.97
C LYS A 106 -8.77 -0.42 -33.54
N TRP A 107 -9.85 -0.06 -32.86
CA TRP A 107 -10.61 1.14 -33.19
C TRP A 107 -9.77 2.39 -32.91
N ILE A 108 -9.70 3.29 -33.90
CA ILE A 108 -9.06 4.60 -33.77
C ILE A 108 -10.18 5.64 -33.74
N HIS A 109 -10.40 6.24 -32.56
CA HIS A 109 -11.34 7.36 -32.42
C HIS A 109 -10.68 8.67 -32.87
N TYR A 110 -11.44 9.52 -33.56
CA TYR A 110 -10.98 10.82 -34.05
C TYR A 110 -10.60 11.78 -32.91
N ASP A 111 -11.40 11.81 -31.85
CA ASP A 111 -11.16 12.66 -30.67
C ASP A 111 -10.78 11.81 -29.47
N ASN A 112 -9.48 11.51 -29.32
CA ASN A 112 -8.95 10.87 -28.13
C ASN A 112 -8.42 11.93 -27.15
N LEU A 113 -9.33 12.66 -26.52
CA LEU A 113 -8.99 13.66 -25.51
C LEU A 113 -8.50 12.96 -24.25
N SER A 114 -7.18 12.73 -24.15
CA SER A 114 -6.55 12.32 -22.90
C SER A 114 -6.78 13.41 -21.87
N PHE A 115 -7.37 13.06 -20.73
CA PHE A 115 -7.64 13.99 -19.64
C PHE A 115 -6.33 14.66 -19.22
N LEU A 116 -6.12 15.91 -19.62
CA LEU A 116 -4.96 16.67 -19.17
C LEU A 116 -5.12 16.89 -17.68
N ARG A 117 -4.23 16.31 -16.89
CA ARG A 117 -4.24 16.41 -15.44
C ARG A 117 -3.94 17.85 -15.04
N ARG A 118 -4.98 18.68 -14.90
CA ARG A 118 -4.88 20.02 -14.32
C ARG A 118 -4.78 19.89 -12.81
N SER A 119 -3.84 20.58 -12.19
CA SER A 119 -3.73 20.70 -10.73
C SER A 119 -4.97 21.45 -10.20
N SER A 120 -6.05 20.72 -9.97
CA SER A 120 -7.32 21.26 -9.51
C SER A 120 -7.75 20.47 -8.26
N LYS A 121 -8.16 21.21 -7.24
CA LYS A 121 -8.56 20.70 -5.92
C LYS A 121 -9.72 19.70 -6.00
N MET A 122 -10.48 19.68 -7.11
CA MET A 122 -11.65 18.82 -7.36
C MET A 122 -11.31 17.35 -7.64
N ASP A 123 -10.11 17.02 -8.13
CA ASP A 123 -9.71 15.62 -8.38
C ASP A 123 -9.71 14.77 -7.11
N ARG A 124 -9.51 15.39 -5.93
CA ARG A 124 -9.57 14.69 -4.65
C ARG A 124 -10.95 14.11 -4.34
N PHE A 125 -12.03 14.69 -4.88
CA PHE A 125 -13.40 14.27 -4.58
C PHE A 125 -13.78 12.98 -5.32
N LEU A 126 -13.40 12.86 -6.60
CA LEU A 126 -13.62 11.65 -7.39
C LEU A 126 -12.61 10.54 -7.05
N ASP A 127 -11.38 10.89 -6.67
CA ASP A 127 -10.39 9.92 -6.19
C ASP A 127 -10.76 9.35 -4.80
N SER A 128 -11.54 10.09 -4.00
CA SER A 128 -12.12 9.63 -2.72
C SER A 128 -13.25 8.61 -2.89
N LEU A 129 -13.86 8.50 -4.08
CA LEU A 129 -14.92 7.54 -4.39
C LEU A 129 -14.39 6.26 -5.04
N LYS A 130 -13.13 6.22 -5.48
CA LYS A 130 -12.49 5.00 -5.95
C LYS A 130 -11.97 4.21 -4.74
N ARG A 131 -12.32 2.92 -4.67
CA ARG A 131 -11.66 2.00 -3.74
C ARG A 131 -10.20 1.86 -4.14
N HIS A 132 -9.30 2.28 -3.27
CA HIS A 132 -7.85 2.10 -3.44
C HIS A 132 -7.41 0.92 -2.59
N VAL A 133 -6.51 0.12 -3.14
CA VAL A 133 -5.94 -1.02 -2.43
C VAL A 133 -4.68 -0.56 -1.71
N VAL A 134 -4.62 -0.81 -0.40
CA VAL A 134 -3.47 -0.50 0.44
C VAL A 134 -2.44 -1.62 0.31
N PHE A 135 -1.22 -1.30 -0.12
CA PHE A 135 -0.14 -2.27 -0.25
C PHE A 135 1.08 -1.90 0.60
N PRO A 136 1.80 -2.91 1.13
CA PRO A 136 3.13 -2.71 1.67
C PRO A 136 4.10 -2.14 0.62
N THR A 137 5.07 -1.35 1.06
CA THR A 137 6.22 -0.91 0.24
C THR A 137 7.00 -2.12 -0.28
N ARG A 138 7.70 -1.94 -1.42
CA ARG A 138 8.44 -3.01 -2.12
C ARG A 138 9.33 -3.86 -1.21
N ASP A 139 9.94 -3.24 -0.19
CA ASP A 139 10.86 -3.91 0.74
C ASP A 139 10.15 -4.79 1.79
N SER A 140 8.87 -4.52 2.08
CA SER A 140 8.04 -5.33 3.00
C SER A 140 7.25 -6.44 2.30
N CYS A 141 7.06 -6.38 0.97
CA CYS A 141 6.49 -7.49 0.19
C CYS A 141 7.31 -8.78 0.32
N THR A 142 8.64 -8.68 0.41
CA THR A 142 9.53 -9.81 0.69
C THR A 142 9.27 -10.43 2.06
N ALA A 143 8.98 -9.61 3.08
CA ALA A 143 8.67 -10.08 4.42
C ALA A 143 7.27 -10.73 4.53
N ARG A 144 6.28 -10.26 3.75
CA ARG A 144 4.94 -10.90 3.69
C ARG A 144 5.01 -12.26 2.98
N LYS A 145 5.77 -12.34 1.88
CA LYS A 145 5.98 -13.60 1.16
C LYS A 145 6.69 -14.66 2.00
N MET A 146 7.62 -14.26 2.87
CA MET A 146 8.26 -15.16 3.83
C MET A 146 7.26 -15.73 4.86
N ARG A 147 6.26 -14.94 5.29
CA ARG A 147 5.25 -15.36 6.29
C ARG A 147 4.20 -16.32 5.73
N GLU A 148 3.83 -16.17 4.46
CA GLU A 148 2.92 -17.08 3.75
C GLU A 148 3.61 -18.37 3.28
N SER A 149 4.95 -18.42 3.23
CA SER A 149 5.71 -19.57 2.72
C SER A 149 6.08 -20.62 3.77
N GLY A 150 5.71 -20.45 5.04
CA GLY A 150 5.80 -21.50 6.07
C GLY A 150 7.13 -22.27 6.11
N LEU A 151 8.26 -21.55 6.23
CA LEU A 151 9.52 -22.13 6.71
C LEU A 151 9.76 -21.69 8.16
#